data_AF-A0AA43FKI0-F1
#
_entry.id   AF-A0AA43FKI0-F1
#
_cell.length_a   1.000
_cell.length_b   1.000
_cell.length_c   1.000
_cell.angle_alpha   90.00
_cell.angle_beta   90.00
_cell.angle_gamma   90.00
#
_symmetry.space_group_name_H-M   'P 1'
#
loop_
_entity.id
_entity.type
_entity.pdbx_description
1 polymer ?
#
loop_
_entity_poly.entity_id
_entity_poly.type
_entity_poly.pdbx_seq_one_letter_code
_entity_poly.pdbx_strand_id
1 'polypeptide(L)'
;MAVTKKELLDLLNKDIEWEYAAAIQYVQHAAVITGAKYESIQKELLVHANEELAHAIMLSEQVDYLGGVPVARAEKTLTSADSLEMLKQDLAGERQAIESYKERIAQ
;
A
#
# COMPACT_ATOMS: atom_id res chain seq x y z
N MET A 1 -2.49 0.77 22.42
CA MET A 1 -3.52 0.25 23.35
C MET A 1 -3.63 -1.24 23.08
N ALA A 2 -3.92 -2.06 24.09
CA ALA A 2 -4.10 -3.50 23.85
C ALA A 2 -5.39 -3.72 23.04
N VAL A 3 -5.26 -4.38 21.89
CA VAL A 3 -6.39 -4.78 21.03
C VAL A 3 -6.63 -6.28 21.15
N THR A 4 -7.84 -6.73 20.85
CA THR A 4 -8.14 -8.16 20.76
C THR A 4 -7.49 -8.75 19.50
N LYS A 5 -7.26 -10.07 19.51
CA LYS A 5 -6.77 -10.79 18.32
C LYS A 5 -7.65 -10.56 17.09
N LYS A 6 -8.96 -10.50 17.27
CA LYS A 6 -9.91 -10.24 16.18
C LYS A 6 -9.71 -8.85 15.59
N GLU A 7 -9.59 -7.82 16.44
CA GLU A 7 -9.33 -6.45 15.99
C GLU A 7 -7.99 -6.35 15.27
N LEU A 8 -6.94 -7.02 15.76
CA LEU A 8 -5.65 -7.06 15.07
C LEU A 8 -5.76 -7.71 13.68
N LEU A 9 -6.51 -8.81 13.54
CA LEU A 9 -6.76 -9.45 12.25
C LEU A 9 -7.53 -8.54 11.28
N ASP A 10 -8.52 -7.81 11.77
CA ASP A 10 -9.29 -6.85 10.96
C ASP A 10 -8.40 -5.70 10.48
N LEU A 11 -7.51 -5.22 11.35
CA LEU A 11 -6.54 -4.16 11.06
C LEU A 11 -5.44 -4.61 10.08
N LEU A 12 -4.87 -5.82 10.25
CA LEU A 12 -3.89 -6.37 9.31
C LEU A 12 -4.51 -6.60 7.92
N ASN A 13 -5.75 -7.09 7.87
CA ASN A 13 -6.46 -7.17 6.59
C ASN A 13 -6.68 -5.78 5.99
N LYS A 14 -6.95 -4.76 6.81
CA LYS A 14 -7.05 -3.39 6.30
C LYS A 14 -5.74 -2.92 5.67
N ASP A 15 -4.62 -3.23 6.29
CA ASP A 15 -3.30 -2.90 5.75
C ASP A 15 -3.08 -3.62 4.40
N ILE A 16 -3.44 -4.90 4.26
CA ILE A 16 -3.39 -5.64 2.98
C ILE A 16 -4.21 -4.97 1.88
N GLU A 17 -5.43 -4.49 2.18
CA GLU A 17 -6.26 -3.77 1.18
C GLU A 17 -5.54 -2.53 0.64
N TRP A 18 -4.83 -1.81 1.53
CA TRP A 18 -4.06 -0.62 1.17
C TRP A 18 -2.82 -0.96 0.34
N GLU A 19 -2.10 -2.03 0.68
CA GLU A 19 -0.96 -2.50 -0.11
C GLU A 19 -1.36 -2.88 -1.54
N TYR A 20 -2.49 -3.58 -1.71
CA TYR A 20 -3.02 -3.86 -3.05
C TYR A 20 -3.42 -2.58 -3.79
N ALA A 21 -4.04 -1.62 -3.11
CA ALA A 21 -4.41 -0.35 -3.73
C ALA A 21 -3.16 0.43 -4.18
N ALA A 22 -2.12 0.47 -3.34
CA ALA A 22 -0.86 1.15 -3.63
C ALA A 22 -0.14 0.50 -4.81
N ALA A 23 -0.05 -0.84 -4.87
CA ALA A 23 0.52 -1.54 -6.02
C ALA A 23 -0.20 -1.19 -7.34
N ILE A 24 -1.54 -1.19 -7.34
CA ILE A 24 -2.35 -0.83 -8.51
C ILE A 24 -2.14 0.64 -8.88
N GLN A 25 -2.12 1.54 -7.89
CA GLN A 25 -1.95 2.97 -8.08
C GLN A 25 -0.56 3.30 -8.66
N TYR A 26 0.51 2.70 -8.13
CA TYR A 26 1.87 2.89 -8.63
C TYR A 26 2.01 2.44 -10.09
N VAL A 27 1.43 1.29 -10.47
CA VAL A 27 1.40 0.85 -11.87
C VAL A 27 0.66 1.86 -12.75
N GLN A 28 -0.49 2.36 -12.27
CA GLN A 28 -1.29 3.34 -13.00
C GLN A 28 -0.51 4.65 -13.18
N HIS A 29 0.04 5.22 -12.10
CA HIS A 29 0.82 6.44 -12.12
C HIS A 29 2.06 6.31 -13.00
N ALA A 30 2.81 5.20 -12.90
CA ALA A 30 3.95 4.94 -13.78
C ALA A 30 3.56 4.94 -15.27
N ALA A 31 2.37 4.44 -15.61
CA ALA A 31 1.92 4.41 -17.00
C ALA A 31 1.55 5.79 -17.56
N VAL A 32 1.12 6.74 -16.71
CA VAL A 32 0.56 8.03 -17.15
C VAL A 32 1.32 9.26 -16.67
N ILE A 33 2.37 9.10 -15.85
CA ILE A 33 3.23 10.21 -15.45
C ILE A 33 3.98 10.74 -16.68
N THR A 34 3.98 12.07 -16.88
CA THR A 34 4.54 12.68 -18.09
C THR A 34 5.43 13.89 -17.80
N GLY A 35 6.42 14.10 -18.66
CA GLY A 35 7.38 15.19 -18.60
C GLY A 35 8.81 14.70 -18.39
N ALA A 36 9.78 15.31 -19.09
CA ALA A 36 11.18 14.85 -19.11
C ALA A 36 11.82 14.70 -17.72
N LYS A 37 11.38 15.50 -16.74
CA LYS A 37 11.88 15.42 -15.35
C LYS A 37 11.42 14.18 -14.57
N TYR A 38 10.48 13.40 -15.10
CA TYR A 38 9.90 12.23 -14.43
C TYR A 38 10.34 10.89 -15.02
N GLU A 39 11.20 10.87 -16.05
CA GLU A 39 11.62 9.61 -16.70
C GLU A 39 12.28 8.61 -15.73
N SER A 40 13.10 9.08 -14.80
CA SER A 40 13.67 8.22 -13.76
C SER A 40 12.63 7.81 -12.72
N ILE A 41 11.70 8.71 -12.39
CA ILE A 41 10.64 8.49 -11.41
C ILE A 41 9.68 7.40 -11.90
N GLN A 42 9.35 7.37 -13.19
CA GLN A 42 8.52 6.32 -13.77
C GLN A 42 9.03 4.90 -13.45
N LYS A 43 10.35 4.69 -13.54
CA LYS A 43 10.97 3.39 -13.23
C LYS A 43 10.90 3.08 -11.74
N GLU A 44 11.09 4.09 -10.90
CA GLU A 44 11.00 3.95 -9.44
C GLU A 44 9.58 3.57 -8.99
N LEU A 45 8.54 4.17 -9.58
CA LEU A 45 7.16 3.81 -9.27
C LEU A 45 6.86 2.32 -9.54
N LEU A 46 7.48 1.72 -10.57
CA LEU A 46 7.35 0.28 -10.81
C LEU A 46 8.13 -0.58 -9.81
N VAL A 47 9.20 -0.05 -9.21
CA VAL A 47 9.88 -0.71 -8.09
C VAL A 47 8.94 -0.74 -6.89
N HIS A 48 8.38 0.41 -6.50
CA HIS A 48 7.42 0.51 -5.40
C HIS A 48 6.20 -0.40 -5.61
N ALA A 49 5.64 -0.46 -6.82
CA ALA A 49 4.54 -1.38 -7.11
C ALA A 49 4.85 -2.86 -6.76
N ASN A 50 6.09 -3.31 -6.96
CA ASN A 50 6.51 -4.65 -6.58
C ASN A 50 6.78 -4.78 -5.08
N GLU A 51 7.28 -3.71 -4.44
CA GLU A 51 7.47 -3.64 -2.99
C GLU A 51 6.12 -3.74 -2.25
N GLU A 52 5.08 -3.03 -2.69
CA GLU A 52 3.76 -3.12 -2.06
C GLU A 52 3.14 -4.51 -2.22
N LEU A 53 3.37 -5.19 -3.35
CA LEU A 53 2.96 -6.58 -3.48
C LEU A 53 3.72 -7.50 -2.51
N ALA A 54 5.02 -7.26 -2.29
CA ALA A 54 5.79 -7.99 -1.30
C ALA A 54 5.29 -7.71 0.14
N HIS A 55 4.91 -6.47 0.46
CA HIS A 55 4.27 -6.10 1.72
C HIS A 55 2.95 -6.86 1.92
N ALA A 56 2.07 -6.86 0.91
CA ALA A 56 0.80 -7.59 0.94
C ALA A 56 0.99 -9.10 1.17
N ILE A 57 2.03 -9.70 0.57
CA ILE A 57 2.39 -11.11 0.79
C ILE A 57 2.77 -11.33 2.25
N MET A 58 3.69 -10.53 2.79
CA MET A 58 4.13 -10.67 4.19
C MET A 58 2.98 -10.52 5.19
N LEU A 59 2.11 -9.52 4.98
CA LEU A 59 0.93 -9.33 5.82
C LEU A 59 -0.08 -10.48 5.70
N SER A 60 -0.26 -11.02 4.50
CA SER A 60 -1.14 -12.19 4.28
C SER A 60 -0.64 -13.42 5.03
N GLU A 61 0.67 -13.69 4.99
CA GLU A 61 1.29 -14.77 5.77
C GLU A 61 1.09 -14.56 7.28
N GLN A 62 1.20 -13.31 7.75
CA GLN A 62 0.97 -12.97 9.15
C GLN A 62 -0.49 -13.18 9.57
N VAL A 63 -1.46 -12.81 8.72
CA VAL A 63 -2.90 -13.03 8.97
C VAL A 63 -3.21 -14.52 9.06
N ASP A 64 -2.69 -15.34 8.13
CA ASP A 64 -2.86 -16.80 8.14
C ASP A 64 -2.21 -17.44 9.37
N TYR A 65 -0.99 -17.03 9.72
CA TYR A 65 -0.30 -17.50 10.93
C TYR A 65 -1.11 -17.24 12.21
N LEU A 66 -1.79 -16.10 12.27
CA LEU A 66 -2.69 -15.76 13.36
C LEU A 66 -4.05 -16.48 13.26
N GLY A 67 -4.29 -17.33 12.25
CA GLY A 67 -5.53 -18.09 12.07
C GLY A 67 -6.69 -17.26 11.52
N GLY A 68 -6.39 -16.14 10.85
CA GLY A 68 -7.34 -15.38 10.03
C GLY A 68 -7.35 -15.86 8.58
N VAL A 69 -8.14 -15.20 7.74
CA VAL A 69 -8.15 -15.40 6.28
C VAL A 69 -7.75 -14.07 5.63
N PRO A 70 -6.66 -14.02 4.85
CA PRO A 70 -6.24 -12.81 4.15
C PRO A 70 -7.32 -12.33 3.17
N VAL A 71 -7.54 -11.02 3.16
CA VAL A 71 -8.47 -10.38 2.24
C VAL A 71 -7.93 -10.41 0.81
N ALA A 72 -8.82 -10.53 -0.16
CA ALA A 72 -8.50 -10.53 -1.59
C ALA A 72 -9.20 -9.37 -2.32
N ARG A 73 -9.17 -8.17 -1.73
CA ARG A 73 -9.71 -6.93 -2.32
C ARG A 73 -8.79 -5.77 -2.02
N ALA A 74 -8.78 -4.78 -2.90
CA ALA A 74 -8.02 -3.55 -2.72
C ALA A 74 -8.92 -2.44 -2.15
N GLU A 75 -8.30 -1.50 -1.44
CA GLU A 75 -8.90 -0.22 -1.14
C GLU A 75 -9.04 0.66 -2.38
N LYS A 76 -9.72 1.81 -2.22
CA LYS A 76 -9.91 2.76 -3.32
C LYS A 76 -8.57 3.38 -3.73
N THR A 77 -8.24 3.28 -5.02
CA THR A 77 -7.11 3.99 -5.62
C THR A 77 -7.44 5.44 -5.95
N LEU A 78 -6.41 6.27 -5.97
CA LEU A 78 -6.46 7.64 -6.45
C LEU A 78 -5.77 7.73 -7.82
N THR A 79 -6.17 8.73 -8.59
CA THR A 79 -5.58 9.04 -9.89
C THR A 79 -5.58 10.55 -10.08
N SER A 80 -4.74 11.06 -10.98
CA SER A 80 -4.75 12.46 -11.37
C SER A 80 -4.36 12.63 -12.84
N ALA A 81 -4.64 13.79 -13.42
CA ALA A 81 -4.05 14.20 -14.71
C ALA A 81 -2.73 14.99 -14.50
N ASP A 82 -2.46 15.44 -13.28
CA ASP A 82 -1.25 16.17 -12.92
C ASP A 82 -0.20 15.24 -12.30
N SER A 83 0.98 15.19 -12.90
CA SER A 83 2.06 14.29 -12.46
C SER A 83 2.65 14.63 -11.09
N LEU A 84 2.58 15.88 -10.63
CA LEU A 84 3.01 16.23 -9.28
C LEU A 84 1.98 15.75 -8.25
N GLU A 85 0.69 15.82 -8.57
CA GLU A 85 -0.38 15.35 -7.71
C GLU A 85 -0.35 13.82 -7.54
N MET A 86 -0.04 13.06 -8.60
CA MET A 86 0.20 11.61 -8.49
C MET A 86 1.24 11.28 -7.40
N LEU A 87 2.40 11.94 -7.45
CA LEU A 87 3.48 11.71 -6.47
C LEU A 87 3.10 12.14 -5.05
N LYS A 88 2.22 13.15 -4.90
CA LYS A 88 1.70 13.53 -3.58
C LYS A 88 0.71 12.50 -3.04
N GLN A 89 -0.10 11.91 -3.91
CA GLN A 89 -1.02 10.82 -3.56
C GLN A 89 -0.23 9.60 -3.09
N ASP A 90 0.83 9.23 -3.82
CA ASP A 90 1.73 8.14 -3.46
C ASP A 90 2.41 8.41 -2.10
N LEU A 91 3.02 9.59 -1.94
CA LEU A 91 3.63 9.99 -0.67
C LEU A 91 2.65 10.01 0.53
N ALA A 92 1.38 10.33 0.29
CA ALA A 92 0.36 10.27 1.32
C ALA A 92 0.04 8.81 1.72
N GLY A 93 -0.02 7.91 0.73
CA GLY A 93 -0.15 6.47 0.94
C GLY A 93 0.98 5.91 1.81
N GLU A 94 2.24 6.21 1.45
CA GLU A 94 3.42 5.79 2.21
C GLU A 94 3.38 6.22 3.67
N ARG A 95 2.99 7.48 3.93
CA ARG A 95 2.89 8.00 5.29
C ARG A 95 1.84 7.27 6.10
N GLN A 96 0.70 6.96 5.48
CA GLN A 96 -0.36 6.19 6.12
C GLN A 96 0.09 4.76 6.42
N ALA A 97 0.79 4.10 5.50
CA ALA A 97 1.33 2.76 5.70
C ALA A 97 2.33 2.74 6.88
N ILE A 98 3.28 3.67 6.90
CA ILE A 98 4.27 3.81 8.00
C ILE A 98 3.58 4.04 9.35
N GLU A 99 2.57 4.91 9.40
CA GLU A 99 1.81 5.16 10.62
C GLU A 99 1.09 3.89 11.10
N SER A 100 0.40 3.21 10.18
CA SER A 100 -0.34 1.98 10.45
C SER A 100 0.59 0.89 10.99
N TYR A 101 1.73 0.67 10.34
CA TYR A 101 2.71 -0.33 10.77
C TYR A 101 3.31 -0.06 12.14
N LYS A 102 3.62 1.21 12.45
CA LYS A 102 4.08 1.58 13.80
C LYS A 102 3.02 1.26 14.85
N GLU A 103 1.75 1.44 14.52
CA GLU A 103 0.65 1.06 15.40
C GLU A 103 0.56 -0.47 15.56
N ARG A 104 0.64 -1.24 14.46
CA ARG A 104 0.62 -2.72 14.51
C ARG A 104 1.75 -3.30 15.35
N ILE A 105 2.96 -2.74 15.25
CA ILE A 105 4.13 -3.18 16.04
C ILE A 105 3.90 -2.98 17.55
N ALA A 106 3.09 -1.98 17.93
CA ALA A 106 2.79 -1.67 19.33
C ALA A 106 1.58 -2.44 19.90
N GLN A 107 0.86 -3.20 19.07
CA GLN A 107 -0.35 -3.97 19.40
C GLN A 107 -0.02 -5.43 19.70
#